data_AF-A0A925ZST6-F1
#
_entry.id   AF-A0A925ZST6-F1
#
_cell.length_a   1.000
_cell.length_b   1.000
_cell.length_c   1.000
_cell.angle_alpha   90.00
_cell.angle_beta   90.00
_cell.angle_gamma   90.00
#
_symmetry.space_group_name_H-M   'P 1'
#
loop_
_entity.id
_entity.type
_entity.pdbx_description
1 polymer ?
#
loop_
_entity_poly.entity_id
_entity_poly.type
_entity_poly.pdbx_seq_one_letter_code
_entity_poly.pdbx_strand_id
1 'polypeptide(L)'
;RAVAPRFRELGYTAMLDGEVQAAQLTALPGVIEPARSRLWLALLLFALTVASTIFIGGANATQGLRVPDGLAAALGAQGSLFVNVGLGLAYSAALLGILLSHELGHYIVARRLGVGVSFPFFIPLPVSILGTMGAVIQIKEPPLDRPALLKIGVAGPLAGLVVAIPVLLFGLSLSEVGPIPARPYAIEGNSLLYALLKIVAFGRFLPDGSQDVLLHPVAFAGWAGLLVTGLNLLPAGQLDGGHILYALFGRRASRYASMVVAGVLVALGFVWNGWWLWAVLVVLFGQQPAPVLNEITPLDRRGRVLAILGIVAFVLVFTPVPLTEVR
;
A
#
# COMPACT_ATOMS: atom_id res chain seq x y z
N ARG A 1 24.13 7.98 -19.25
CA ARG A 1 24.89 8.61 -18.13
C ARG A 1 25.90 9.66 -18.61
N ALA A 2 26.74 9.38 -19.61
CA ALA A 2 27.68 10.39 -20.14
C ALA A 2 27.01 11.51 -20.97
N VAL A 3 25.91 11.21 -21.66
CA VAL A 3 25.26 12.12 -22.61
C VAL A 3 24.24 13.05 -21.94
N ALA A 4 23.54 12.57 -20.90
CA ALA A 4 22.47 13.34 -20.24
C ALA A 4 22.92 14.69 -19.64
N PRO A 5 24.09 14.82 -19.00
CA PRO A 5 24.57 16.13 -18.50
C PRO A 5 24.76 17.16 -19.62
N ARG A 6 25.27 16.74 -20.78
CA ARG A 6 25.48 17.61 -21.94
C ARG A 6 24.17 18.17 -22.50
N PHE A 7 23.12 17.35 -22.55
CA PHE A 7 21.79 17.83 -22.95
C PHE A 7 21.22 18.80 -21.91
N ARG A 8 21.44 18.53 -20.62
CA ARG A 8 21.03 19.42 -19.52
C ARG A 8 21.68 20.80 -19.62
N GLU A 9 22.97 20.87 -19.91
CA GLU A 9 23.71 22.13 -20.15
C GLU A 9 23.13 22.93 -21.33
N LEU A 10 22.59 22.24 -22.33
CA LEU A 10 21.92 22.83 -23.48
C LEU A 10 20.44 23.15 -23.24
N GLY A 11 19.92 22.92 -22.04
CA GLY A 11 18.52 23.18 -21.69
C GLY A 11 17.53 22.09 -22.15
N TYR A 12 18.01 20.87 -22.42
CA TYR A 12 17.18 19.75 -22.86
C TYR A 12 17.22 18.56 -21.88
N THR A 13 16.13 17.82 -21.80
CA THR A 13 16.06 16.52 -21.12
C THR A 13 16.15 15.41 -22.16
N ALA A 14 17.18 14.58 -22.07
CA ALA A 14 17.39 13.45 -22.98
C ALA A 14 16.63 12.19 -22.49
N MET A 15 15.85 11.58 -23.38
CA MET A 15 15.16 10.32 -23.19
C MET A 15 15.64 9.29 -24.21
N LEU A 16 15.93 8.09 -23.75
CA LEU A 16 16.39 6.97 -24.57
C LEU A 16 15.32 5.88 -24.58
N ASP A 17 14.63 5.77 -25.70
CA ASP A 17 13.51 4.85 -25.91
C ASP A 17 13.78 3.91 -27.10
N GLY A 18 12.91 2.93 -27.32
CA GLY A 18 13.02 1.97 -28.42
C GLY A 18 13.62 0.62 -28.01
N GLU A 19 14.00 -0.18 -29.01
CA GLU A 19 14.64 -1.49 -28.81
C GLU A 19 16.17 -1.36 -28.93
N VAL A 20 16.92 -2.34 -28.41
CA VAL A 20 18.41 -2.32 -28.46
C VAL A 20 18.94 -2.10 -29.88
N GLN A 21 18.26 -2.67 -30.89
CA GLN A 21 18.64 -2.57 -32.30
C GLN A 21 18.10 -1.31 -33.01
N ALA A 22 17.17 -0.58 -32.37
CA ALA A 22 16.51 0.60 -32.91
C ALA A 22 16.32 1.67 -31.82
N ALA A 23 17.43 2.00 -31.14
CA ALA A 23 17.44 2.97 -30.06
C ALA A 23 17.18 4.38 -30.59
N GLN A 24 16.26 5.10 -29.96
CA GLN A 24 15.90 6.47 -30.29
C GLN A 24 16.24 7.39 -29.13
N LEU A 25 17.05 8.42 -29.39
CA LEU A 25 17.37 9.46 -28.43
C LEU A 25 16.50 10.69 -28.71
N THR A 26 15.55 10.96 -27.83
CA THR A 26 14.64 12.10 -27.91
C THR A 26 15.15 13.20 -26.97
N ALA A 27 15.23 14.44 -27.48
CA ALA A 27 15.59 15.61 -26.69
C ALA A 27 14.34 16.46 -26.45
N LEU A 28 13.86 16.48 -25.21
CA LEU A 28 12.72 17.31 -24.82
C LEU A 28 13.22 18.69 -24.39
N PRO A 29 12.62 19.79 -24.87
CA PRO A 29 12.99 21.14 -24.44
C PRO A 29 12.65 21.33 -22.96
N GLY A 30 13.58 21.93 -22.21
CA GLY A 30 13.48 22.15 -20.78
C GLY A 30 14.21 21.10 -19.95
N VAL A 31 14.73 21.53 -18.79
CA VAL A 31 15.31 20.65 -17.77
C VAL A 31 14.25 20.39 -16.71
N ILE A 32 13.97 19.12 -16.42
CA ILE A 32 13.10 18.76 -15.30
C ILE A 32 13.85 19.10 -14.00
N GLU A 33 13.39 20.15 -13.32
CA GLU A 33 13.84 20.53 -11.98
C GLU A 33 12.78 20.14 -10.93
N PRO A 34 13.16 19.40 -9.88
CA PRO A 34 12.20 18.95 -8.88
C PRO A 34 11.74 20.13 -8.02
N ALA A 35 10.46 20.48 -8.12
CA ALA A 35 9.84 21.51 -7.29
C ALA A 35 10.05 21.23 -5.78
N ARG A 36 10.24 22.26 -4.95
CA ARG A 36 10.39 22.07 -3.49
C ARG A 36 9.09 21.57 -2.87
N SER A 37 9.18 20.55 -2.00
CA SER A 37 8.02 20.11 -1.22
C SER A 37 7.72 21.06 -0.07
N ARG A 38 6.44 21.31 0.16
CA ARG A 38 5.95 22.14 1.27
C ARG A 38 5.83 21.29 2.53
N LEU A 39 6.84 21.33 3.41
CA LEU A 39 6.87 20.54 4.64
C LEU A 39 5.66 20.81 5.54
N TRP A 40 5.23 22.07 5.68
CA TRP A 40 4.07 22.43 6.51
C TRP A 40 2.79 21.72 6.06
N LEU A 41 2.60 21.52 4.75
CA LEU A 41 1.43 20.83 4.20
C LEU A 41 1.48 19.34 4.54
N ALA A 42 2.67 18.72 4.44
CA ALA A 42 2.85 17.32 4.83
C ALA A 42 2.57 17.13 6.33
N LEU A 43 3.04 18.03 7.19
CA LEU A 43 2.78 17.98 8.63
C LEU A 43 1.31 18.19 8.97
N LEU A 44 0.64 19.15 8.33
CA LEU A 44 -0.80 19.39 8.50
C LEU A 44 -1.62 18.16 8.11
N LEU A 45 -1.35 17.61 6.93
CA LEU A 45 -2.03 16.42 6.42
C LEU A 45 -1.77 15.19 7.28
N PHE A 46 -0.55 15.02 7.80
CA PHE A 46 -0.23 13.98 8.76
C PHE A 46 -1.04 14.13 10.05
N ALA A 47 -1.10 15.35 10.62
CA ALA A 47 -1.88 15.62 11.83
C ALA A 47 -3.38 15.34 11.64
N LEU A 48 -3.95 15.75 10.50
CA LEU A 48 -5.33 15.44 10.14
C LEU A 48 -5.57 13.93 9.99
N THR A 49 -4.60 13.21 9.45
CA THR A 49 -4.69 11.75 9.28
C THR A 49 -4.60 11.03 10.62
N VAL A 50 -3.75 11.50 11.54
CA VAL A 50 -3.73 11.02 12.93
C VAL A 50 -5.10 11.19 13.59
N ALA A 51 -5.69 12.39 13.51
CA ALA A 51 -7.01 12.64 14.09
C ALA A 51 -8.10 11.73 13.48
N SER A 52 -8.10 11.60 12.16
CA SER A 52 -9.04 10.76 11.40
C SER A 52 -8.91 9.26 11.74
N THR A 53 -7.68 8.76 11.85
CA THR A 53 -7.42 7.34 12.20
C THR A 53 -7.70 7.04 13.67
N ILE A 54 -7.45 7.97 14.60
CA ILE A 54 -7.86 7.82 16.01
C ILE A 54 -9.38 7.73 16.11
N PHE A 55 -10.09 8.60 15.39
CA PHE A 55 -11.56 8.62 15.38
C PHE A 55 -12.13 7.29 14.89
N ILE A 56 -11.65 6.80 13.74
CA ILE A 56 -12.10 5.51 13.19
C ILE A 56 -11.67 4.33 14.08
N GLY A 57 -10.43 4.31 14.59
CA GLY A 57 -9.95 3.24 15.47
C GLY A 57 -10.76 3.14 16.77
N GLY A 58 -11.12 4.28 17.35
CA GLY A 58 -11.98 4.33 18.54
C GLY A 58 -13.43 3.94 18.25
N ALA A 59 -13.97 4.29 17.08
CA ALA A 59 -15.31 3.88 16.66
C ALA A 59 -15.38 2.37 16.35
N ASN A 60 -14.36 1.80 15.74
CA ASN A 60 -14.32 0.37 15.46
C ASN A 60 -14.21 -0.47 16.75
N ALA A 61 -13.55 0.06 17.79
CA ALA A 61 -13.52 -0.56 19.12
C ALA A 61 -14.91 -0.65 19.78
N THR A 62 -15.85 0.26 19.47
CA THR A 62 -17.21 0.18 20.04
C THR A 62 -18.15 -0.75 19.26
N GLN A 63 -17.79 -1.14 18.03
CA GLN A 63 -18.67 -1.89 17.12
C GLN A 63 -18.35 -3.38 16.96
N GLY A 64 -17.27 -3.90 17.56
CA GLY A 64 -16.97 -5.33 17.48
C GLY A 64 -15.51 -5.74 17.60
N LEU A 65 -14.56 -4.80 17.57
CA LEU A 65 -13.19 -5.07 18.04
C LEU A 65 -13.17 -4.91 19.56
N ARG A 66 -12.68 -5.92 20.27
CA ARG A 66 -12.93 -6.07 21.70
C ARG A 66 -12.41 -4.87 22.51
N VAL A 67 -13.31 -4.22 23.24
CA VAL A 67 -13.00 -3.55 24.51
C VAL A 67 -13.15 -4.62 25.59
N PRO A 68 -12.23 -4.77 26.56
CA PRO A 68 -12.39 -5.77 27.62
C PRO A 68 -13.78 -5.64 28.27
N ASP A 69 -14.61 -6.67 28.06
CA ASP A 69 -16.01 -6.69 28.51
C ASP A 69 -16.04 -6.52 30.03
N GLY A 70 -16.47 -5.34 30.48
CA GLY A 70 -16.52 -4.96 31.88
C GLY A 70 -15.80 -3.65 32.21
N LEU A 71 -14.69 -3.30 31.53
CA LEU A 71 -13.92 -2.10 31.90
C LEU A 71 -14.61 -0.81 31.43
N ALA A 72 -15.02 -0.72 30.16
CA ALA A 72 -15.72 0.47 29.66
C ALA A 72 -17.12 0.62 30.25
N ALA A 73 -17.80 -0.48 30.57
CA ALA A 73 -19.09 -0.47 31.25
C ALA A 73 -18.97 -0.06 32.74
N ALA A 74 -17.91 -0.50 33.44
CA ALA A 74 -17.68 -0.15 34.84
C ALA A 74 -17.21 1.30 35.05
N LEU A 75 -16.56 1.92 34.06
CA LEU A 75 -16.01 3.27 34.18
C LEU A 75 -16.98 4.40 33.73
N GLY A 76 -18.21 4.06 33.32
CA GLY A 76 -19.20 5.02 32.83
C GLY A 76 -18.82 5.69 31.50
N ALA A 77 -19.63 6.66 31.07
CA ALA A 77 -19.48 7.31 29.75
C ALA A 77 -18.14 8.04 29.55
N GLN A 78 -17.52 8.54 30.63
CA GLN A 78 -16.22 9.21 30.56
C GLN A 78 -15.07 8.20 30.44
N GLY A 79 -15.11 7.09 31.19
CA GLY A 79 -14.09 6.05 31.10
C GLY A 79 -14.14 5.25 29.82
N SER A 80 -15.33 5.02 29.25
CA SER A 80 -15.46 4.42 27.92
C SER A 80 -14.81 5.28 26.84
N LEU A 81 -14.92 6.61 26.93
CA LEU A 81 -14.24 7.53 26.02
C LEU A 81 -12.71 7.42 26.12
N PHE A 82 -12.15 7.39 27.34
CA PHE A 82 -10.70 7.23 27.53
C PHE A 82 -10.17 5.92 26.95
N VAL A 83 -10.88 4.81 27.17
CA VAL A 83 -10.51 3.50 26.63
C VAL A 83 -10.58 3.49 25.10
N ASN A 84 -11.64 4.04 24.52
CA ASN A 84 -11.81 4.13 23.07
C ASN A 84 -10.73 4.99 22.41
N VAL A 85 -10.35 6.12 23.04
CA VAL A 85 -9.26 6.97 22.54
C VAL A 85 -7.92 6.24 22.66
N GLY A 86 -7.66 5.50 23.74
CA GLY A 86 -6.45 4.69 23.88
C GLY A 86 -6.32 3.61 22.80
N LEU A 87 -7.41 2.91 22.50
CA LEU A 87 -7.47 1.93 21.42
C LEU A 87 -7.35 2.57 20.04
N GLY A 88 -7.98 3.72 19.83
CA GLY A 88 -7.84 4.54 18.62
C GLY A 88 -6.40 5.02 18.40
N LEU A 89 -5.71 5.41 19.46
CA LEU A 89 -4.29 5.77 19.42
C LEU A 89 -3.41 4.56 19.06
N ALA A 90 -3.65 3.40 19.67
CA ALA A 90 -2.92 2.18 19.36
C ALA A 90 -3.12 1.76 17.89
N TYR A 91 -4.36 1.82 17.40
CA TYR A 91 -4.70 1.59 15.99
C TYR A 91 -4.00 2.59 15.06
N SER A 92 -4.12 3.89 15.35
CA SER A 92 -3.52 4.96 14.54
C SER A 92 -2.01 4.81 14.47
N ALA A 93 -1.34 4.58 15.60
CA ALA A 93 0.10 4.38 15.66
C ALA A 93 0.54 3.14 14.85
N ALA A 94 -0.19 2.03 14.97
CA ALA A 94 0.08 0.82 14.20
C ALA A 94 -0.09 1.04 12.69
N LEU A 95 -1.23 1.57 12.26
CA LEU A 95 -1.53 1.78 10.84
C LEU A 95 -0.59 2.80 10.21
N LEU A 96 -0.42 3.96 10.85
CA LEU A 96 0.45 5.02 10.33
C LEU A 96 1.92 4.60 10.37
N GLY A 97 2.34 3.79 11.34
CA GLY A 97 3.69 3.21 11.35
C GLY A 97 3.94 2.33 10.12
N ILE A 98 2.98 1.48 9.76
CA ILE A 98 3.05 0.63 8.56
C ILE A 98 3.09 1.49 7.29
N LEU A 99 2.13 2.40 7.12
CA LEU A 99 2.05 3.26 5.92
C LEU A 99 3.28 4.17 5.79
N LEU A 100 3.75 4.74 6.90
CA LEU A 100 4.96 5.56 6.92
C LEU A 100 6.18 4.73 6.52
N SER A 101 6.32 3.51 7.03
CA SER A 101 7.43 2.63 6.68
C SER A 101 7.44 2.26 5.19
N HIS A 102 6.25 2.03 4.61
CA HIS A 102 6.07 1.81 3.17
C HIS A 102 6.56 3.02 2.38
N GLU A 103 6.04 4.21 2.65
CA GLU A 103 6.45 5.42 1.94
C GLU A 103 7.93 5.75 2.16
N LEU A 104 8.45 5.58 3.37
CA LEU A 104 9.87 5.77 3.65
C LEU A 104 10.75 4.79 2.86
N GLY A 105 10.28 3.57 2.60
CA GLY A 105 10.95 2.62 1.71
C GLY A 105 11.17 3.19 0.32
N HIS A 106 10.11 3.72 -0.30
CA HIS A 106 10.21 4.42 -1.59
C HIS A 106 11.13 5.63 -1.50
N TYR A 107 10.91 6.50 -0.50
CA TYR A 107 11.65 7.75 -0.32
C TYR A 107 13.17 7.50 -0.20
N ILE A 108 13.57 6.59 0.69
CA ILE A 108 14.98 6.29 0.96
C ILE A 108 15.66 5.74 -0.30
N VAL A 109 15.03 4.79 -0.99
CA VAL A 109 15.62 4.18 -2.19
C VAL A 109 15.67 5.18 -3.35
N ALA A 110 14.62 5.96 -3.57
CA ALA A 110 14.61 7.00 -4.59
C ALA A 110 15.72 8.04 -4.36
N ARG A 111 15.87 8.53 -3.11
CA ARG A 111 16.93 9.48 -2.75
C ARG A 111 18.32 8.91 -2.92
N ARG A 112 18.54 7.63 -2.54
CA ARG A 112 19.82 6.93 -2.77
C ARG A 112 20.17 6.78 -4.25
N LEU A 113 19.16 6.68 -5.12
CA LEU A 113 19.32 6.61 -6.57
C LEU A 113 19.36 8.00 -7.23
N GLY A 114 19.31 9.08 -6.46
CA GLY A 114 19.36 10.45 -6.97
C GLY A 114 18.08 10.89 -7.67
N VAL A 115 16.94 10.23 -7.40
CA VAL A 115 15.63 10.60 -7.96
C VAL A 115 14.94 11.60 -7.04
N GLY A 116 14.56 12.76 -7.58
CA GLY A 116 13.78 13.77 -6.87
C GLY A 116 12.38 13.28 -6.49
N VAL A 117 12.07 13.30 -5.19
CA VAL A 117 10.77 12.88 -4.63
C VAL A 117 10.24 13.90 -3.63
N SER A 118 8.93 13.88 -3.37
CA SER A 118 8.31 14.66 -2.29
C SER A 118 8.48 14.01 -0.92
N PHE A 119 8.12 14.75 0.14
CA PHE A 119 7.78 14.13 1.41
C PHE A 119 6.50 13.28 1.26
N PRO A 120 6.30 12.25 2.10
CA PRO A 120 5.06 11.51 2.16
C PRO A 120 3.89 12.42 2.55
N PHE A 121 2.85 12.46 1.72
CA PHE A 121 1.61 13.16 2.03
C PHE A 121 0.55 12.13 2.44
N PHE A 122 0.13 12.18 3.71
CA PHE A 122 -0.94 11.34 4.22
C PHE A 122 -2.30 11.94 3.87
N ILE A 123 -3.25 11.13 3.43
CA ILE A 123 -4.56 11.62 2.98
C ILE A 123 -5.60 11.21 4.02
N PRO A 124 -6.14 12.15 4.82
CA PRO A 124 -7.17 11.84 5.81
C PRO A 124 -8.49 11.51 5.11
N LEU A 125 -9.17 10.45 5.56
CA LEU A 125 -10.50 10.11 5.09
C LEU A 125 -11.33 9.52 6.23
N PRO A 126 -11.97 10.36 7.08
CA PRO A 126 -12.67 9.91 8.29
C PRO A 126 -13.97 9.16 8.00
N VAL A 127 -14.34 9.00 6.73
CA VAL A 127 -15.49 8.21 6.27
C VAL A 127 -15.09 6.82 5.76
N SER A 128 -13.78 6.54 5.68
CA SER A 128 -13.27 5.23 5.24
C SER A 128 -13.15 4.26 6.40
N ILE A 129 -13.19 2.96 6.09
CA ILE A 129 -12.97 1.87 7.06
C ILE A 129 -11.62 1.98 7.80
N LEU A 130 -10.62 2.63 7.17
CA LEU A 130 -9.28 2.76 7.73
C LEU A 130 -9.05 4.11 8.44
N GLY A 131 -9.86 5.13 8.15
CA GLY A 131 -9.61 6.52 8.55
C GLY A 131 -8.59 7.25 7.67
N THR A 132 -8.13 6.66 6.56
CA THR A 132 -7.18 7.26 5.62
C THR A 132 -7.30 6.63 4.23
N MET A 133 -6.97 7.39 3.18
CA MET A 133 -6.74 6.82 1.84
C MET A 133 -5.32 6.27 1.67
N GLY A 134 -4.49 6.33 2.71
CA GLY A 134 -3.08 5.99 2.66
C GLY A 134 -2.19 7.22 2.64
N ALA A 135 -0.95 7.01 2.21
CA ALA A 135 0.02 8.05 1.99
C ALA A 135 0.58 7.92 0.58
N VAL A 136 1.01 9.04 0.00
CA VAL A 136 1.59 9.06 -1.34
C VAL A 136 2.83 9.93 -1.38
N ILE A 137 3.84 9.45 -2.10
CA ILE A 137 4.99 10.24 -2.52
C ILE A 137 4.82 10.60 -3.99
N GLN A 138 5.07 11.86 -4.32
CA GLN A 138 5.16 12.31 -5.69
C GLN A 138 6.60 12.15 -6.20
N ILE A 139 6.77 11.35 -7.24
CA ILE A 139 8.00 11.30 -8.03
C ILE A 139 8.04 12.58 -8.88
N LYS A 140 9.08 13.41 -8.68
CA LYS A 140 9.23 14.72 -9.34
C LYS A 140 10.17 14.67 -10.54
N GLU A 141 11.04 13.67 -10.58
CA GLU A 141 11.94 13.41 -11.68
C GLU A 141 11.74 11.96 -12.15
N PRO A 142 11.64 11.71 -13.45
CA PRO A 142 11.55 10.35 -13.96
C PRO A 142 12.80 9.55 -13.57
N PRO A 143 12.66 8.32 -13.07
CA PRO A 143 13.80 7.47 -12.77
C PRO A 143 14.69 7.26 -14.00
N LEU A 144 15.99 7.08 -13.75
CA LEU A 144 16.97 6.97 -14.82
C LEU A 144 16.68 5.80 -15.77
N ASP A 145 16.36 4.64 -15.22
CA ASP A 145 16.22 3.38 -15.97
C ASP A 145 15.20 2.44 -15.30
N ARG A 146 14.80 1.39 -16.03
CA ARG A 146 13.88 0.35 -15.52
C ARG A 146 14.38 -0.32 -14.23
N PRO A 147 15.68 -0.67 -14.06
CA PRO A 147 16.20 -1.17 -12.79
C PRO A 147 16.03 -0.21 -11.60
N ALA A 148 16.22 1.09 -11.79
CA ALA A 148 16.00 2.09 -10.75
C ALA A 148 14.52 2.15 -10.35
N LEU A 149 13.63 2.18 -11.33
CA LEU A 149 12.18 2.16 -11.09
C LEU A 149 11.75 0.91 -10.31
N LEU A 150 12.26 -0.27 -10.68
CA LEU A 150 11.97 -1.51 -9.97
C LEU A 150 12.39 -1.45 -8.50
N LYS A 151 13.62 -0.98 -8.24
CA LYS A 151 14.15 -0.89 -6.87
C LYS A 151 13.29 0.04 -6.01
N ILE A 152 12.84 1.16 -6.58
CA ILE A 152 11.94 2.09 -5.89
C ILE A 152 10.59 1.42 -5.64
N GLY A 153 9.96 0.83 -6.66
CA GLY A 153 8.65 0.20 -6.56
C GLY A 153 8.59 -0.98 -5.59
N VAL A 154 9.63 -1.80 -5.49
CA VAL A 154 9.68 -2.93 -4.54
C VAL A 154 9.97 -2.48 -3.10
N ALA A 155 10.69 -1.36 -2.92
CA ALA A 155 11.17 -0.94 -1.60
C ALA A 155 10.05 -0.61 -0.62
N GLY A 156 8.99 0.06 -1.07
CA GLY A 156 7.87 0.41 -0.19
C GLY A 156 7.11 -0.81 0.32
N PRO A 157 6.57 -1.68 -0.56
CA PRO A 157 5.87 -2.89 -0.16
C PRO A 157 6.69 -3.76 0.80
N LEU A 158 7.99 -3.96 0.54
CA LEU A 158 8.83 -4.76 1.43
C LEU A 158 9.05 -4.08 2.79
N ALA A 159 9.29 -2.77 2.82
CA ALA A 159 9.44 -2.03 4.08
C ALA A 159 8.14 -2.04 4.90
N GLY A 160 6.99 -1.85 4.23
CA GLY A 160 5.66 -1.96 4.83
C GLY A 160 5.43 -3.34 5.45
N LEU A 161 5.75 -4.42 4.75
CA LEU A 161 5.56 -5.79 5.26
C LEU A 161 6.47 -6.12 6.44
N VAL A 162 7.71 -5.63 6.44
CA VAL A 162 8.64 -5.81 7.57
C VAL A 162 8.07 -5.23 8.86
N VAL A 163 7.29 -4.15 8.78
CA VAL A 163 6.61 -3.55 9.95
C VAL A 163 5.24 -4.18 10.19
N ALA A 164 4.46 -4.46 9.14
CA ALA A 164 3.11 -5.00 9.25
C ALA A 164 3.09 -6.39 9.89
N ILE A 165 4.04 -7.27 9.57
CA ILE A 165 4.07 -8.64 10.10
C ILE A 165 4.23 -8.67 11.64
N PRO A 166 5.23 -8.00 12.26
CA PRO A 166 5.34 -7.93 13.71
C PRO A 166 4.15 -7.23 14.38
N VAL A 167 3.66 -6.13 13.81
CA VAL A 167 2.50 -5.41 14.33
C VAL A 167 1.26 -6.30 14.33
N LEU A 168 1.05 -7.06 13.25
CA LEU A 168 -0.06 -7.99 13.13
C LEU A 168 0.06 -9.14 14.12
N LEU A 169 1.23 -9.78 14.24
CA LEU A 169 1.46 -10.83 15.23
C LEU A 169 1.23 -10.34 16.67
N PHE A 170 1.74 -9.14 16.99
CA PHE A 170 1.49 -8.51 18.29
C PHE A 170 -0.01 -8.24 18.49
N GLY A 171 -0.70 -7.69 17.49
CA GLY A 171 -2.14 -7.51 17.55
C GLY A 171 -2.92 -8.81 17.72
N LEU A 172 -2.54 -9.87 17.01
CA LEU A 172 -3.15 -11.20 17.13
C LEU A 172 -2.93 -11.78 18.53
N SER A 173 -1.77 -11.55 19.15
CA SER A 173 -1.51 -11.97 20.54
C SER A 173 -2.39 -11.26 21.58
N LEU A 174 -2.91 -10.08 21.23
CA LEU A 174 -3.88 -9.33 22.03
C LEU A 174 -5.34 -9.65 21.66
N SER A 175 -5.56 -10.43 20.60
CA SER A 175 -6.89 -10.78 20.11
C SER A 175 -7.35 -12.08 20.77
N GLU A 176 -8.66 -12.23 20.96
CA GLU A 176 -9.25 -13.42 21.56
C GLU A 176 -10.05 -14.21 20.53
N VAL A 177 -10.09 -15.53 20.68
CA VAL A 177 -10.94 -16.38 19.83
C VAL A 177 -12.28 -16.58 20.54
N GLY A 178 -13.37 -16.23 19.87
CA GLY A 178 -14.72 -16.30 20.43
C GLY A 178 -15.74 -16.81 19.39
N PRO A 179 -16.99 -17.05 19.81
CA PRO A 179 -18.05 -17.39 18.86
C PRO A 179 -18.32 -16.22 17.91
N ILE A 180 -18.66 -16.53 16.67
CA ILE A 180 -19.09 -15.50 15.70
C ILE A 180 -20.33 -14.80 16.27
N PRO A 181 -20.32 -13.46 16.42
CA PRO A 181 -21.45 -12.74 16.99
C PRO A 181 -22.74 -12.94 16.19
N ALA A 182 -23.87 -13.15 16.86
CA ALA A 182 -25.21 -13.24 16.23
C ALA A 182 -25.80 -11.86 15.83
N ARG A 183 -24.93 -10.90 15.52
CA ARG A 183 -25.27 -9.53 15.10
C ARG A 183 -24.51 -9.23 13.80
N PRO A 184 -24.99 -8.26 13.00
CA PRO A 184 -24.24 -7.81 11.84
C PRO A 184 -22.78 -7.50 12.19
N TYR A 185 -21.86 -8.23 11.57
CA TYR A 185 -20.42 -8.14 11.83
C TYR A 185 -19.64 -8.28 10.53
N ALA A 186 -18.55 -7.52 10.38
CA ALA A 186 -17.68 -7.60 9.22
C ALA A 186 -16.51 -8.53 9.54
N ILE A 187 -16.40 -9.63 8.79
CA ILE A 187 -15.27 -10.57 8.84
C ILE A 187 -14.22 -10.15 7.82
N GLU A 188 -12.97 -10.11 8.26
CA GLU A 188 -11.84 -9.81 7.40
C GLU A 188 -11.45 -10.99 6.49
N GLY A 189 -11.10 -10.66 5.26
CA GLY A 189 -10.64 -11.63 4.27
C GLY A 189 -9.25 -12.19 4.58
N ASN A 190 -9.08 -13.46 4.29
CA ASN A 190 -7.80 -14.17 4.45
C ASN A 190 -6.94 -14.08 3.18
N SER A 191 -5.87 -13.29 3.20
CA SER A 191 -4.72 -13.52 2.32
C SER A 191 -3.91 -14.73 2.79
N LEU A 192 -3.03 -15.26 1.93
CA LEU A 192 -2.19 -16.40 2.28
C LEU A 192 -1.30 -16.10 3.49
N LEU A 193 -0.69 -14.91 3.53
CA LEU A 193 0.13 -14.47 4.65
C LEU A 193 -0.73 -14.28 5.90
N TYR A 194 -1.89 -13.65 5.79
CA TYR A 194 -2.74 -13.43 6.95
C TYR A 194 -3.25 -14.74 7.56
N ALA A 195 -3.70 -15.67 6.71
CA ALA A 195 -4.10 -17.01 7.13
C ALA A 195 -2.96 -17.75 7.84
N LEU A 196 -1.74 -17.69 7.28
CA LEU A 196 -0.55 -18.29 7.91
C LEU A 196 -0.28 -17.67 9.28
N LEU A 197 -0.34 -16.35 9.42
CA LEU A 197 -0.10 -15.67 10.69
C LEU A 197 -1.17 -15.99 11.73
N LYS A 198 -2.44 -16.15 11.34
CA LYS A 198 -3.50 -16.65 12.23
C LYS A 198 -3.24 -18.08 12.69
N ILE A 199 -2.80 -18.97 11.78
CA ILE A 199 -2.43 -20.35 12.14
C ILE A 199 -1.23 -20.35 13.11
N VAL A 200 -0.23 -19.50 12.89
CA VAL A 200 0.92 -19.38 13.80
C VAL A 200 0.48 -18.86 15.18
N ALA A 201 -0.43 -17.90 15.24
CA ALA A 201 -0.88 -17.30 16.49
C ALA A 201 -1.81 -18.23 17.31
N PHE A 202 -2.72 -18.97 16.64
CA PHE A 202 -3.79 -19.72 17.31
C PHE A 202 -3.73 -21.24 17.10
N GLY A 203 -2.78 -21.75 16.30
CA GLY A 203 -2.63 -23.17 16.00
C GLY A 203 -3.67 -23.76 15.05
N ARG A 204 -4.59 -22.94 14.52
CA ARG A 204 -5.68 -23.36 13.62
C ARG A 204 -6.07 -22.25 12.66
N PHE A 205 -6.71 -22.63 11.56
CA PHE A 205 -7.29 -21.69 10.61
C PHE A 205 -8.59 -21.10 11.18
N LEU A 206 -8.74 -19.77 11.11
CA LEU A 206 -9.92 -19.04 11.57
C LEU A 206 -10.36 -18.00 10.51
N PRO A 207 -11.67 -17.72 10.36
CA PRO A 207 -12.79 -18.37 11.08
C PRO A 207 -12.99 -19.85 10.67
N ASP A 208 -13.49 -20.67 11.60
CA ASP A 208 -13.78 -22.10 11.38
C ASP A 208 -15.28 -22.40 11.13
N GLY A 209 -16.09 -21.34 10.98
CA GLY A 209 -17.53 -21.41 10.80
C GLY A 209 -18.34 -21.32 12.10
N SER A 210 -17.70 -21.52 13.25
CA SER A 210 -18.34 -21.36 14.57
C SER A 210 -17.65 -20.30 15.43
N GLN A 211 -16.32 -20.21 15.31
CA GLN A 211 -15.47 -19.30 16.03
C GLN A 211 -14.68 -18.43 15.07
N ASP A 212 -14.39 -17.22 15.53
CA ASP A 212 -13.56 -16.25 14.82
C ASP A 212 -12.66 -15.49 15.80
N VAL A 213 -11.66 -14.80 15.24
CA VAL A 213 -10.76 -13.94 16.00
C VAL A 213 -11.45 -12.61 16.23
N LEU A 214 -11.81 -12.33 17.47
CA LEU A 214 -12.24 -11.00 17.90
C LEU A 214 -11.02 -10.09 17.89
N LEU A 215 -10.80 -9.43 16.75
CA LEU A 215 -9.58 -8.68 16.52
C LEU A 215 -9.40 -7.55 17.54
N HIS A 216 -8.15 -7.40 17.98
CA HIS A 216 -7.68 -6.19 18.62
C HIS A 216 -7.47 -5.09 17.55
N PRO A 217 -7.70 -3.78 17.83
CA PRO A 217 -7.49 -2.72 16.86
C PRO A 217 -6.10 -2.71 16.21
N VAL A 218 -5.05 -3.07 16.97
CA VAL A 218 -3.69 -3.22 16.43
C VAL A 218 -3.59 -4.35 15.40
N ALA A 219 -4.32 -5.46 15.60
CA ALA A 219 -4.37 -6.56 14.63
C ALA A 219 -5.09 -6.11 13.36
N PHE A 220 -6.20 -5.39 13.50
CA PHE A 220 -6.93 -4.82 12.36
C PHE A 220 -6.08 -3.83 11.56
N ALA A 221 -5.27 -2.99 12.23
CA ALA A 221 -4.29 -2.13 11.56
C ALA A 221 -3.24 -2.94 10.78
N GLY A 222 -2.75 -4.05 11.34
CA GLY A 222 -1.83 -4.96 10.66
C GLY A 222 -2.45 -5.60 9.42
N TRP A 223 -3.68 -6.10 9.52
CA TRP A 223 -4.44 -6.64 8.40
C TRP A 223 -4.69 -5.58 7.32
N ALA A 224 -5.11 -4.37 7.71
CA ALA A 224 -5.28 -3.24 6.80
C ALA A 224 -3.98 -2.88 6.09
N GLY A 225 -2.84 -2.96 6.80
CA GLY A 225 -1.51 -2.80 6.22
C GLY A 225 -1.24 -3.81 5.10
N LEU A 226 -1.53 -5.10 5.32
CA LEU A 226 -1.41 -6.14 4.29
C LEU A 226 -2.31 -5.84 3.08
N LEU A 227 -3.54 -5.41 3.33
CA LEU A 227 -4.49 -5.03 2.27
C LEU A 227 -3.95 -3.87 1.43
N VAL A 228 -3.50 -2.79 2.06
CA VAL A 228 -2.95 -1.61 1.35
C VAL A 228 -1.71 -2.01 0.55
N THR A 229 -0.81 -2.82 1.12
CA THR A 229 0.33 -3.35 0.36
C THR A 229 -0.12 -4.19 -0.84
N GLY A 230 -1.15 -5.02 -0.70
CA GLY A 230 -1.71 -5.80 -1.81
C GLY A 230 -2.31 -4.95 -2.91
N LEU A 231 -3.02 -3.88 -2.56
CA LEU A 231 -3.55 -2.91 -3.51
C LEU A 231 -2.43 -2.18 -4.26
N ASN A 232 -1.39 -1.73 -3.56
CA ASN A 232 -0.23 -1.10 -4.18
C ASN A 232 0.57 -2.06 -5.08
N LEU A 233 0.55 -3.36 -4.79
CA LEU A 233 1.21 -4.39 -5.59
C LEU A 233 0.37 -4.92 -6.76
N LEU A 234 -0.83 -4.37 -7.01
CA LEU A 234 -1.58 -4.70 -8.22
C LEU A 234 -0.73 -4.38 -9.46
N PRO A 235 -0.64 -5.29 -10.45
CA PRO A 235 0.20 -5.10 -11.63
C PRO A 235 -0.44 -4.15 -12.66
N ALA A 236 -0.66 -2.91 -12.24
CA ALA A 236 -1.39 -1.90 -13.02
C ALA A 236 -0.80 -0.49 -12.86
N GLY A 237 -0.40 0.11 -13.98
CA GLY A 237 -0.11 1.54 -14.08
C GLY A 237 1.02 2.06 -13.20
N GLN A 238 0.71 3.10 -12.42
CA GLN A 238 1.64 3.78 -11.51
C GLN A 238 1.72 3.15 -10.12
N LEU A 239 0.96 2.06 -9.87
CA LEU A 239 1.08 1.30 -8.64
C LEU A 239 2.45 0.59 -8.60
N ASP A 240 2.90 0.22 -7.40
CA ASP A 240 4.18 -0.47 -7.20
C ASP A 240 4.28 -1.77 -8.00
N GLY A 241 3.19 -2.52 -8.08
CA GLY A 241 3.10 -3.72 -8.93
C GLY A 241 3.22 -3.40 -10.42
N GLY A 242 2.69 -2.26 -10.85
CA GLY A 242 2.84 -1.74 -12.21
C GLY A 242 4.30 -1.43 -12.55
N HIS A 243 5.04 -0.82 -11.62
CA HIS A 243 6.47 -0.56 -11.75
C HIS A 243 7.29 -1.86 -11.86
N ILE A 244 6.97 -2.87 -11.07
CA ILE A 244 7.60 -4.19 -11.14
C ILE A 244 7.38 -4.82 -12.52
N LEU A 245 6.14 -4.83 -12.98
CA LEU A 245 5.78 -5.45 -14.24
C LEU A 245 6.38 -4.70 -15.44
N TYR A 246 6.35 -3.38 -15.42
CA TYR A 246 6.97 -2.54 -16.44
C TYR A 246 8.49 -2.75 -16.51
N ALA A 247 9.16 -2.88 -15.36
CA ALA A 247 10.59 -3.13 -15.35
C ALA A 247 10.95 -4.52 -15.92
N LEU A 248 10.11 -5.53 -15.68
CA LEU A 248 10.33 -6.91 -16.16
C LEU A 248 10.03 -7.09 -17.65
N PHE A 249 8.89 -6.59 -18.12
CA PHE A 249 8.34 -6.93 -19.44
C PHE A 249 8.20 -5.73 -20.37
N GLY A 250 8.53 -4.52 -19.90
CA GLY A 250 8.48 -3.30 -20.69
C GLY A 250 7.07 -2.72 -20.88
N ARG A 251 7.00 -1.65 -21.68
CA ARG A 251 5.83 -0.79 -21.84
C ARG A 251 4.59 -1.51 -22.36
N ARG A 252 4.73 -2.33 -23.42
CA ARG A 252 3.60 -2.99 -24.10
C ARG A 252 2.94 -4.03 -23.20
N ALA A 253 3.74 -4.91 -22.59
CA ALA A 253 3.25 -5.94 -21.69
C ALA A 253 2.63 -5.35 -20.42
N SER A 254 3.24 -4.31 -19.84
CA SER A 254 2.69 -3.60 -18.68
C SER A 254 1.32 -2.99 -18.97
N ARG A 255 1.14 -2.33 -20.13
CA ARG A 255 -0.16 -1.80 -20.53
C ARG A 255 -1.21 -2.91 -20.70
N TYR A 256 -0.86 -4.00 -21.37
CA TYR A 256 -1.78 -5.12 -21.55
C TYR A 256 -2.20 -5.73 -20.20
N ALA A 257 -1.26 -5.93 -19.29
CA ALA A 257 -1.56 -6.43 -17.96
C ALA A 257 -2.43 -5.46 -17.15
N SER A 258 -2.22 -4.15 -17.23
CA SER A 258 -3.14 -3.16 -16.61
C SER A 258 -4.58 -3.34 -17.09
N MET A 259 -4.79 -3.62 -18.38
CA MET A 259 -6.12 -3.89 -18.95
C MET A 259 -6.70 -5.22 -18.44
N VAL A 260 -5.87 -6.27 -18.37
CA VAL A 260 -6.28 -7.57 -17.81
C VAL A 260 -6.66 -7.41 -16.33
N VAL A 261 -5.84 -6.73 -15.54
CA VAL A 261 -6.12 -6.43 -14.13
C VAL A 261 -7.43 -5.65 -14.00
N ALA A 262 -7.65 -4.62 -14.81
CA ALA A 262 -8.93 -3.91 -14.81
C ALA A 262 -10.13 -4.84 -15.05
N GLY A 263 -10.04 -5.73 -16.05
CA GLY A 263 -11.08 -6.72 -16.33
C GLY A 263 -11.31 -7.70 -15.18
N VAL A 264 -10.22 -8.18 -14.55
CA VAL A 264 -10.30 -9.04 -13.36
C VAL A 264 -10.93 -8.30 -12.18
N LEU A 265 -10.58 -7.04 -11.94
CA LEU A 265 -11.18 -6.22 -10.89
C LEU A 265 -12.67 -5.95 -11.15
N VAL A 266 -13.09 -5.77 -12.40
CA VAL A 266 -14.52 -5.70 -12.77
C VAL A 266 -15.23 -7.00 -12.40
N ALA A 267 -14.65 -8.16 -12.76
CA ALA A 267 -15.23 -9.46 -12.42
C ALA A 267 -15.30 -9.67 -10.88
N LEU A 268 -14.25 -9.29 -10.16
CA LEU A 268 -14.21 -9.31 -8.70
C LEU A 268 -15.17 -8.29 -8.08
N GLY A 269 -15.54 -7.21 -8.79
CA GLY A 269 -16.56 -6.25 -8.38
C GLY A 269 -17.92 -6.87 -8.11
N PHE A 270 -18.26 -7.94 -8.83
CA PHE A 270 -19.48 -8.72 -8.58
C PHE A 270 -19.39 -9.60 -7.32
N VAL A 271 -18.19 -9.88 -6.84
CA VAL A 271 -17.93 -10.63 -5.59
C VAL A 271 -17.85 -9.67 -4.40
N TRP A 272 -17.14 -8.55 -4.57
CA TRP A 272 -17.00 -7.50 -3.57
C TRP A 272 -17.04 -6.11 -4.21
N ASN A 273 -18.05 -5.33 -3.85
CA ASN A 273 -18.38 -4.07 -4.53
C ASN A 273 -17.25 -3.02 -4.54
N GLY A 274 -16.33 -3.04 -3.57
CA GLY A 274 -15.24 -2.07 -3.54
C GLY A 274 -14.24 -2.23 -4.70
N TRP A 275 -14.23 -3.37 -5.40
CA TRP A 275 -13.38 -3.54 -6.59
C TRP A 275 -13.83 -2.72 -7.80
N TRP A 276 -15.11 -2.31 -7.86
CA TRP A 276 -15.58 -1.41 -8.91
C TRP A 276 -14.84 -0.08 -8.91
N LEU A 277 -14.61 0.48 -7.72
CA LEU A 277 -13.84 1.71 -7.57
C LEU A 277 -12.42 1.53 -8.11
N TRP A 278 -11.74 0.46 -7.68
CA TRP A 278 -10.38 0.18 -8.12
C TRP A 278 -10.28 -0.13 -9.61
N ALA A 279 -11.26 -0.83 -10.19
CA ALA A 279 -11.34 -1.05 -11.62
C ALA A 279 -11.41 0.26 -12.40
N VAL A 280 -12.28 1.19 -11.98
CA VAL A 280 -12.39 2.53 -12.59
C VAL A 280 -11.06 3.29 -12.45
N LEU A 281 -10.45 3.30 -11.26
CA LEU A 281 -9.17 3.96 -11.05
C LEU A 281 -8.05 3.39 -11.95
N VAL A 282 -8.00 2.06 -12.11
CA VAL A 282 -7.01 1.41 -13.00
C VAL A 282 -7.31 1.69 -14.48
N VAL A 283 -8.56 1.79 -14.90
CA VAL A 283 -8.90 2.17 -16.29
C VAL A 283 -8.53 3.62 -16.58
N LEU A 284 -8.81 4.54 -15.65
CA LEU A 284 -8.55 5.97 -15.84
C LEU A 284 -7.06 6.31 -15.71
N PHE A 285 -6.38 5.78 -14.70
CA PHE A 285 -5.02 6.16 -14.34
C PHE A 285 -3.99 5.05 -14.56
N GLY A 286 -4.43 3.80 -14.66
CA GLY A 286 -3.55 2.63 -14.71
C GLY A 286 -2.99 2.28 -16.10
N GLN A 287 -3.37 3.02 -17.16
CA GLN A 287 -3.01 2.66 -18.55
C GLN A 287 -1.66 3.20 -19.01
N GLN A 288 -1.06 4.12 -18.24
CA GLN A 288 0.23 4.71 -18.55
C GLN A 288 1.28 4.31 -17.51
N PRO A 289 2.30 3.52 -17.91
CA PRO A 289 3.44 3.24 -17.04
C PRO A 289 4.20 4.52 -16.70
N ALA A 290 4.87 4.53 -15.55
CA ALA A 290 5.74 5.63 -15.17
C ALA A 290 6.86 5.83 -16.21
N PRO A 291 7.07 7.07 -16.72
CA PRO A 291 8.12 7.33 -17.68
C PRO A 291 9.50 7.18 -17.02
N VAL A 292 10.42 6.51 -17.72
CA VAL A 292 11.85 6.47 -17.35
C VAL A 292 12.68 7.15 -18.44
N LEU A 293 13.86 7.64 -18.09
CA LEU A 293 14.76 8.30 -19.04
C LEU A 293 15.48 7.32 -19.97
N ASN A 294 15.56 6.04 -19.59
CA ASN A 294 16.22 4.99 -20.37
C ASN A 294 15.44 3.68 -20.26
N GLU A 295 14.72 3.36 -21.33
CA GLU A 295 13.93 2.14 -21.42
C GLU A 295 14.74 0.91 -21.83
N ILE A 296 15.93 1.09 -22.41
CA ILE A 296 16.65 -0.01 -23.07
C ILE A 296 17.41 -0.88 -22.07
N THR A 297 17.78 -0.32 -20.91
CA THR A 297 18.64 -1.00 -19.93
C THR A 297 17.95 -2.23 -19.32
N PRO A 298 18.51 -3.44 -19.50
CA PRO A 298 17.90 -4.66 -18.97
C PRO A 298 18.12 -4.81 -17.47
N LEU A 299 17.31 -5.66 -16.84
CA LEU A 299 17.47 -6.04 -15.43
C LEU A 299 18.63 -7.03 -15.25
N ASP A 300 19.52 -6.69 -14.32
CA ASP A 300 20.56 -7.59 -13.82
C ASP A 300 19.95 -8.72 -12.96
N ARG A 301 20.78 -9.71 -12.59
CA ARG A 301 20.32 -10.87 -11.80
C ARG A 301 19.68 -10.45 -10.47
N ARG A 302 20.24 -9.44 -9.80
CA ARG A 302 19.71 -8.90 -8.53
C ARG A 302 18.37 -8.22 -8.73
N GLY A 303 18.23 -7.42 -9.79
CA GLY A 303 16.96 -6.82 -10.18
C GLY A 303 15.87 -7.87 -10.39
N ARG A 304 16.15 -8.95 -11.12
CA ARG A 304 15.15 -10.03 -11.31
C ARG A 304 14.72 -10.67 -10.00
N VAL A 305 15.64 -10.92 -9.07
CA VAL A 305 15.30 -11.43 -7.74
C VAL A 305 14.38 -10.48 -6.99
N LEU A 306 14.67 -9.17 -6.99
CA LEU A 306 13.80 -8.17 -6.35
C LEU A 306 12.39 -8.15 -6.98
N ALA A 307 12.30 -8.29 -8.30
CA ALA A 307 11.02 -8.35 -8.99
C ALA A 307 10.22 -9.58 -8.57
N ILE A 308 10.86 -10.75 -8.48
CA ILE A 308 10.24 -11.99 -8.00
C ILE A 308 9.77 -11.83 -6.56
N LEU A 309 10.58 -11.23 -5.68
CA LEU A 309 10.18 -10.96 -4.31
C LEU A 309 8.92 -10.07 -4.23
N GLY A 310 8.82 -9.04 -5.08
CA GLY A 310 7.62 -8.21 -5.17
C GLY A 310 6.38 -8.99 -5.65
N ILE A 311 6.53 -9.87 -6.64
CA ILE A 311 5.45 -10.74 -7.12
C ILE A 311 5.02 -11.74 -6.04
N VAL A 312 5.97 -12.36 -5.34
CA VAL A 312 5.69 -13.27 -4.23
C VAL A 312 4.96 -12.53 -3.11
N ALA A 313 5.44 -11.33 -2.75
CA ALA A 313 4.78 -10.48 -1.77
C ALA A 313 3.32 -10.20 -2.18
N PHE A 314 3.06 -9.85 -3.46
CA PHE A 314 1.71 -9.64 -3.97
C PHE A 314 0.82 -10.87 -3.76
N VAL A 315 1.27 -12.04 -4.21
CA VAL A 315 0.52 -13.29 -4.08
C VAL A 315 0.24 -13.62 -2.61
N LEU A 316 1.18 -13.33 -1.72
CA LEU A 316 1.04 -13.59 -0.29
C LEU A 316 0.01 -12.69 0.39
N VAL A 317 -0.14 -11.43 -0.05
CA VAL A 317 -0.95 -10.42 0.67
C VAL A 317 -2.25 -10.07 -0.05
N PHE A 318 -2.39 -10.38 -1.33
CA PHE A 318 -3.60 -10.09 -2.10
C PHE A 318 -4.80 -10.84 -1.50
N THR A 319 -5.89 -10.11 -1.28
CA THR A 319 -7.11 -10.63 -0.66
C THR A 319 -8.29 -10.36 -1.60
N PRO A 320 -8.79 -11.36 -2.34
CA PRO A 320 -9.86 -11.16 -3.34
C PRO A 320 -11.18 -10.66 -2.74
N VAL A 321 -11.48 -11.02 -1.50
CA VAL A 321 -12.66 -10.53 -0.76
C VAL A 321 -12.17 -9.93 0.54
N PRO A 322 -11.85 -8.63 0.57
CA PRO A 322 -11.26 -8.00 1.76
C PRO A 322 -12.19 -8.02 2.98
N LEU A 323 -13.48 -7.79 2.79
CA LEU A 323 -14.45 -7.74 3.89
C LEU A 323 -15.74 -8.43 3.47
N THR A 324 -16.30 -9.24 4.37
CA THR A 324 -17.61 -9.88 4.21
C THR A 324 -18.50 -9.50 5.38
N GLU A 325 -19.68 -8.95 5.10
CA GLU A 325 -20.68 -8.72 6.13
C GLU A 325 -21.46 -10.02 6.39
N VAL A 326 -21.39 -10.52 7.62
CA VAL A 326 -22.25 -11.60 8.10
C VAL A 326 -23.45 -10.97 8.80
N ARG A 327 -24.65 -11.37 8.38
CA ARG A 327 -25.93 -10.90 8.90
C ARG A 327 -26.54 -11.90 9.87
#